data_AF-X1R501-F1
#
_entry.id   AF-X1R501-F1
#
_cell.length_a   1.000
_cell.length_b   1.000
_cell.length_c   1.000
_cell.angle_alpha   90.00
_cell.angle_beta   90.00
_cell.angle_gamma   90.00
#
_symmetry.space_group_name_H-M   'P 1'
#
loop_
_entity.id
_entity.type
_entity.pdbx_description
1 polymer ?
#
loop_
_entity_poly.entity_id
_entity_poly.type
_entity_poly.pdbx_seq_one_letter_code
_entity_poly.pdbx_strand_id
1 'polypeptide(L)'
;MKILLIALFISLLFGAFGVPWLIRTIARTATDRMLYGKKTPTKKCINRCISILTWSNKWLTNREEPDIQRILRLRVKLDEMQKPHG
;
A
#
# COMPACT_ATOMS: atom_id res chain seq x y z
N MET A 1 8.56 -37.47 7.45
CA MET A 1 8.37 -36.31 8.35
C MET A 1 9.15 -35.06 7.94
N LYS A 2 10.43 -35.14 7.53
CA LYS A 2 11.24 -33.97 7.15
C LYS A 2 10.66 -33.13 5.99
N ILE A 3 10.10 -33.77 4.96
CA ILE A 3 9.52 -33.08 3.78
C ILE A 3 8.29 -32.24 4.14
N LEU A 4 7.46 -32.72 5.07
CA LEU A 4 6.26 -32.01 5.55
C LEU A 4 6.62 -30.74 6.32
N LEU A 5 7.68 -30.78 7.13
CA LEU A 5 8.20 -29.62 7.84
C LEU A 5 8.79 -28.57 6.88
N ILE A 6 9.49 -29.01 5.84
CA ILE A 6 10.04 -28.11 4.81
C ILE A 6 8.90 -27.42 4.03
N ALA A 7 7.86 -28.16 3.64
CA ALA A 7 6.70 -27.59 2.96
C ALA A 7 5.94 -26.58 3.83
N LEU A 8 5.78 -26.87 5.13
CA LEU A 8 5.21 -25.92 6.10
C LEU A 8 6.06 -24.66 6.21
N PHE A 9 7.39 -24.79 6.29
CA PHE A 9 8.30 -23.66 6.38
C PHE A 9 8.25 -22.76 5.14
N ILE A 10 8.22 -23.35 3.94
CA ILE A 10 8.07 -22.61 2.68
C ILE A 10 6.72 -21.89 2.63
N SER A 11 5.63 -22.55 3.05
CA SER A 11 4.29 -21.93 3.10
C SER A 11 4.25 -20.75 4.08
N LEU A 12 4.92 -20.88 5.24
CA LEU A 12 5.00 -19.82 6.25
C LEU A 12 5.80 -18.62 5.75
N LEU A 13 6.93 -18.86 5.06
CA LEU A 13 7.71 -17.82 4.40
C LEU A 13 6.91 -17.15 3.29
N PHE A 14 6.19 -17.92 2.46
CA PHE A 14 5.37 -17.36 1.39
C PHE A 14 4.21 -16.52 1.94
N GLY A 15 3.60 -16.93 3.05
CA GLY A 15 2.60 -16.12 3.76
C GLY A 15 3.19 -14.83 4.33
N ALA A 16 4.35 -14.92 4.97
CA ALA A 16 5.02 -13.78 5.60
C ALA A 16 5.53 -12.74 4.61
N PHE A 17 5.97 -13.14 3.41
CA PHE A 17 6.52 -12.22 2.41
C PHE A 17 5.56 -11.93 1.25
N GLY A 18 4.79 -12.92 0.78
CA GLY A 18 3.90 -12.80 -0.36
C GLY A 18 2.63 -11.99 -0.07
N VAL A 19 2.02 -12.18 1.10
CA VAL A 19 0.79 -11.45 1.47
C VAL A 19 1.03 -9.94 1.61
N PRO A 20 2.07 -9.48 2.33
CA PRO A 20 2.39 -8.05 2.39
C PRO A 20 2.72 -7.45 1.02
N TRP A 21 3.42 -8.20 0.16
CA TRP A 21 3.74 -7.76 -1.20
C TRP A 21 2.47 -7.57 -2.05
N LEU A 22 1.54 -8.52 -2.00
CA LEU A 22 0.28 -8.44 -2.73
C LEU A 22 -0.57 -7.24 -2.27
N ILE A 23 -0.68 -7.05 -0.95
CA ILE A 23 -1.39 -5.92 -0.35
C ILE A 23 -0.77 -4.59 -0.80
N ARG A 24 0.56 -4.51 -0.85
CA ARG A 24 1.30 -3.32 -1.32
C ARG A 24 1.01 -3.02 -2.79
N THR A 25 1.06 -4.02 -3.66
CA THR A 25 0.77 -3.87 -5.09
C THR A 25 -0.66 -3.39 -5.34
N ILE A 26 -1.63 -3.92 -4.58
CA ILE A 26 -3.03 -3.47 -4.65
C ILE A 26 -3.16 -2.01 -4.21
N ALA A 27 -2.51 -1.62 -3.10
CA ALA A 27 -2.55 -0.25 -2.60
C ALA A 27 -1.88 0.75 -3.56
N ARG A 28 -0.75 0.39 -4.17
CA ARG A 28 -0.10 1.18 -5.23
C ARG A 28 -1.01 1.37 -6.43
N THR A 29 -1.60 0.28 -6.93
CA THR A 29 -2.52 0.31 -8.08
C THR A 29 -3.75 1.17 -7.78
N ALA A 30 -4.32 1.05 -6.58
CA ALA A 30 -5.46 1.86 -6.16
C ALA A 30 -5.09 3.35 -6.06
N THR A 31 -3.90 3.65 -5.53
CA THR A 31 -3.36 5.02 -5.44
C THR A 31 -3.18 5.63 -6.83
N ASP A 32 -2.56 4.91 -7.76
CA ASP A 32 -2.35 5.40 -9.13
C ASP A 32 -3.70 5.64 -9.83
N ARG A 33 -4.66 4.72 -9.70
CA ARG A 33 -6.02 4.93 -10.25
C ARG A 33 -6.71 6.16 -9.68
N MET A 34 -6.50 6.47 -8.40
CA MET A 34 -7.04 7.68 -7.77
C MET A 34 -6.31 8.95 -8.21
N LEU A 35 -5.00 8.91 -8.38
CA LEU A 35 -4.19 10.06 -8.80
C LEU A 35 -4.48 10.44 -10.25
N TYR A 36 -4.52 9.46 -11.16
CA TYR A 36 -4.76 9.67 -12.60
C TYR A 36 -6.25 9.80 -12.98
N GLY A 37 -7.15 10.02 -12.02
CA GLY A 37 -8.57 10.29 -12.30
C GLY A 37 -9.41 9.08 -12.78
N LYS A 38 -8.84 7.87 -12.84
CA LYS A 38 -9.55 6.64 -13.24
C LYS A 38 -10.55 6.14 -12.20
N LYS A 39 -10.52 6.70 -10.98
CA LYS A 39 -11.45 6.40 -9.89
C LYS A 39 -11.64 7.63 -9.01
N THR A 40 -12.89 7.99 -8.72
CA THR A 40 -13.20 9.07 -7.78
C THR A 40 -12.62 8.73 -6.41
N PRO A 41 -11.64 9.51 -5.90
CA PRO A 41 -11.05 9.22 -4.62
C PRO A 41 -12.01 9.64 -3.51
N THR A 42 -12.12 8.81 -2.47
CA THR A 42 -12.88 9.13 -1.26
C THR A 42 -11.92 9.23 -0.08
N LYS A 43 -12.24 10.05 0.92
CA LYS A 43 -11.44 10.21 2.14
C LYS A 43 -11.09 8.87 2.80
N LYS A 44 -12.06 7.96 2.87
CA LYS A 44 -11.88 6.59 3.42
C LYS A 44 -10.88 5.77 2.59
N CYS A 45 -10.97 5.82 1.26
CA CYS A 45 -10.06 5.11 0.39
C CYS A 45 -8.63 5.67 0.43
N ILE A 46 -8.48 6.99 0.45
CA ILE A 46 -7.17 7.65 0.56
C ILE A 46 -6.50 7.26 1.89
N ASN A 47 -7.20 7.40 3.02
CA ASN A 47 -6.65 7.05 4.33
C ASN A 47 -6.24 5.57 4.42
N ARG A 48 -7.03 4.67 3.82
CA ARG A 48 -6.69 3.25 3.75
C ARG A 48 -5.40 3.01 2.96
N CYS A 49 -5.23 3.68 1.81
CA CYS A 49 -4.02 3.55 0.99
C CYS A 49 -2.78 4.12 1.72
N ILE A 50 -2.91 5.28 2.36
CA ILE A 50 -1.83 5.88 3.18
C ILE A 50 -1.43 4.93 4.30
N SER A 51 -2.39 4.36 5.04
CA SER A 51 -2.11 3.43 6.14
C SER A 51 -1.36 2.18 5.67
N ILE A 52 -1.79 1.56 4.57
CA ILE A 52 -1.15 0.37 4.00
C ILE A 52 0.28 0.70 3.51
N LEU A 53 0.46 1.80 2.77
CA LEU A 53 1.78 2.21 2.27
C LEU A 53 2.72 2.61 3.41
N THR A 54 2.21 3.25 4.47
CA THR A 54 3.00 3.63 5.65
C THR A 54 3.41 2.42 6.48
N TRP A 55 2.48 1.48 6.73
CA TRP A 55 2.77 0.23 7.45
C TRP A 55 3.81 -0.61 6.69
N SER A 56 3.65 -0.73 5.38
CA SER A 56 4.59 -1.46 4.52
C SER A 56 6.00 -0.84 4.51
N ASN A 57 6.11 0.49 4.59
CA ASN A 57 7.40 1.19 4.72
C ASN A 57 8.11 0.94 6.05
N LYS A 58 7.41 0.52 7.10
CA LYS A 58 8.00 0.26 8.42
C LYS A 58 8.51 -1.18 8.56
N TRP A 59 7.92 -2.12 7.82
CA TRP A 59 8.19 -3.56 7.92
C TRP A 59 9.22 -4.08 6.91
N LEU A 60 9.24 -3.55 5.69
CA LEU A 60 10.25 -3.88 4.68
C LEU A 60 11.24 -2.73 4.56
N THR A 61 12.50 -2.99 4.89
CA THR A 61 13.63 -2.05 4.93
C THR A 61 13.93 -1.35 3.59
N ASN A 62 13.28 -1.75 2.49
CA ASN A 62 13.32 -1.01 1.23
C ASN A 62 12.32 0.14 1.29
N ARG A 63 12.79 1.31 1.74
CA ARG A 63 12.17 2.60 1.43
C ARG A 63 12.23 2.78 -0.09
N GLU A 64 11.24 2.28 -0.79
CA GLU A 64 11.01 2.69 -2.16
C GLU A 64 10.50 4.13 -2.13
N GLU A 65 11.40 5.08 -2.38
CA GLU A 65 11.13 6.49 -2.65
C GLU A 65 9.81 6.79 -3.40
N PRO A 66 9.39 5.98 -4.41
CA PRO A 66 8.09 6.18 -5.06
C PRO A 66 6.87 6.01 -4.14
N ASP A 67 6.93 5.22 -3.07
CA ASP A 67 5.80 5.08 -2.14
C ASP A 67 5.65 6.28 -1.20
N ILE A 68 6.77 6.92 -0.83
CA ILE A 68 6.74 8.19 -0.09
C ILE A 68 6.10 9.27 -0.96
N GLN A 69 6.49 9.36 -2.24
CA GLN A 69 5.90 10.29 -3.20
C GLN A 69 4.40 10.05 -3.40
N ARG A 70 3.97 8.78 -3.49
CA ARG A 70 2.54 8.41 -3.55
C ARG A 70 1.77 8.87 -2.30
N ILE A 71 2.33 8.66 -1.11
CA ILE A 71 1.70 9.10 0.15
C ILE A 71 1.55 10.62 0.18
N LEU A 72 2.59 11.37 -0.20
CA LEU A 72 2.54 12.84 -0.25
C LEU A 72 1.44 13.34 -1.19
N ARG A 73 1.38 12.81 -2.42
CA ARG A 73 0.33 13.18 -3.39
C ARG A 73 -1.07 12.83 -2.90
N LEU A 74 -1.23 11.70 -2.22
CA LEU A 74 -2.51 11.31 -1.60
C LEU A 74 -2.93 12.27 -0.48
N ARG A 75 -1.99 12.76 0.33
CA ARG A 75 -2.25 13.76 1.38
C ARG A 75 -2.68 15.10 0.78
N VAL A 76 -1.98 15.59 -0.24
CA VAL A 76 -2.37 16.82 -0.96
C VAL A 76 -3.80 16.70 -1.49
N LYS A 77 -4.13 15.57 -2.13
CA LYS A 77 -5.49 15.33 -2.65
C LYS A 77 -6.55 15.23 -1.55
N LEU A 78 -6.18 14.78 -0.35
CA LEU A 78 -7.05 14.77 0.81
C LEU A 78 -7.30 16.19 1.34
N ASP A 79 -6.26 17.03 1.35
CA ASP A 79 -6.34 18.43 1.74
C ASP A 79 -7.20 19.23 0.75
N GLU A 80 -7.05 19.00 -0.56
CA GLU A 80 -7.91 19.57 -1.61
C GLU A 80 -9.39 19.20 -1.40
N MET A 81 -9.69 17.97 -1.01
CA MET A 81 -11.07 17.56 -0.67
C MET A 81 -11.60 18.23 0.59
N GLN A 82 -10.73 18.57 1.55
CA GLN A 82 -11.13 19.26 2.77
C GLN A 82 -11.27 20.77 2.55
N LYS A 83 -10.61 21.34 1.53
CA LYS A 83 -10.68 22.75 1.15
C LYS A 83 -10.97 22.89 -0.34
N PRO A 84 -12.23 22.71 -0.79
CA PRO A 84 -12.57 22.80 -2.20
C PRO A 84 -12.37 24.20 -2.82
N HIS A 85 -12.16 25.24 -2.00
CA HIS A 85 -12.06 26.65 -2.42
C HIS A 85 -11.00 27.44 -1.60
N GLY A 86 -9.77 26.92 -1.52
CA GLY A 86 -8.62 27.71 -1.09
C GLY A 86 -8.10 28.59 -2.21
#